data_AF-A0A1J5HI11-F1
#
_entry.id   AF-A0A1J5HI11-F1
#
_cell.length_a   1.000
_cell.length_b   1.000
_cell.length_c   1.000
_cell.angle_alpha   90.00
_cell.angle_beta   90.00
_cell.angle_gamma   90.00
#
_symmetry.space_group_name_H-M   'P 1'
#
loop_
_entity.id
_entity.type
_entity.pdbx_description
1 polymer ?
#
loop_
_entity_poly.entity_id
_entity_poly.type
_entity_poly.pdbx_seq_one_letter_code
_entity_poly.pdbx_strand_id
1 'polypeptide(L)'
;MNTQEIEKLVEGAVFLTQQQKTDLLRLLPELPPEQQDKLRHFVINKTEYLKKLAVSQEEKKQEVAGIFLDQIKDIQKKETTHIRKISEESNRKKENLELNDLLSQADQL
;
A
#
# COMPACT_ATOMS: atom_id res chain seq x y z
N MET A 1 -26.42 31.30 -15.24
CA MET A 1 -25.29 30.58 -14.61
C MET A 1 -25.46 30.69 -13.11
N ASN A 2 -25.40 29.60 -12.34
CA ASN A 2 -25.76 29.63 -10.93
C ASN A 2 -24.50 29.76 -10.04
N THR A 3 -24.27 30.95 -9.52
CA THR A 3 -23.15 31.27 -8.63
C THR A 3 -23.08 30.34 -7.42
N GLN A 4 -24.24 29.89 -6.90
CA GLN A 4 -24.30 28.93 -5.77
C GLN A 4 -23.66 27.57 -6.06
N GLU A 5 -23.69 27.12 -7.32
CA GLU A 5 -23.02 25.86 -7.69
C GLU A 5 -21.50 26.00 -7.62
N ILE A 6 -20.99 27.18 -7.96
CA ILE A 6 -19.56 27.48 -7.96
C ILE A 6 -19.07 27.67 -6.53
N GLU A 7 -19.87 28.30 -5.67
CA GLU A 7 -19.60 28.41 -4.23
C GLU A 7 -19.40 27.03 -3.60
N LYS A 8 -20.33 26.11 -3.83
CA LYS A 8 -20.23 24.72 -3.34
C LYS A 8 -18.98 24.01 -3.85
N LEU A 9 -18.59 24.25 -5.11
CA LEU A 9 -17.37 23.69 -5.68
C LEU A 9 -16.12 24.24 -4.99
N VAL A 10 -16.06 25.55 -4.75
CA VAL A 10 -14.94 26.20 -4.05
C VAL A 10 -14.85 25.75 -2.59
N GLU A 11 -15.99 25.64 -1.90
CA GLU A 11 -16.05 25.10 -0.53
C GLU A 11 -15.55 23.66 -0.45
N GLY A 12 -15.98 22.81 -1.40
CA GLY A 12 -15.57 21.41 -1.51
C GLY A 12 -14.14 21.20 -2.02
N ALA A 13 -13.47 22.23 -2.54
CA ALA A 13 -12.13 22.12 -3.10
C ALA A 13 -11.08 21.86 -2.00
N VAL A 14 -10.64 20.60 -1.85
CA VAL A 14 -9.67 20.19 -0.84
C VAL A 14 -8.25 20.76 -1.04
N PHE A 15 -7.98 21.31 -2.23
CA PHE A 15 -6.67 21.84 -2.60
C PHE A 15 -6.52 23.35 -2.37
N LEU A 16 -7.61 24.02 -1.99
CA LEU A 16 -7.60 25.43 -1.61
C LEU A 16 -7.45 25.54 -0.09
N THR A 17 -6.61 26.47 0.36
CA THR A 17 -6.57 26.84 1.78
C THR A 17 -7.85 27.56 2.18
N GLN A 18 -8.15 27.61 3.48
CA GLN A 18 -9.34 28.32 3.97
C GLN A 18 -9.31 29.81 3.61
N GLN A 19 -8.13 30.43 3.59
CA GLN A 19 -7.96 31.81 3.13
C GLN A 19 -8.33 31.96 1.65
N GLN A 20 -7.80 31.09 0.79
CA GLN A 20 -8.10 31.11 -0.65
C GLN A 20 -9.59 30.87 -0.94
N LYS A 21 -10.25 29.98 -0.19
CA LYS A 21 -11.70 29.75 -0.31
C LYS A 21 -12.46 31.02 0.04
N THR A 22 -12.14 31.64 1.17
CA THR A 22 -12.77 32.88 1.63
C THR A 22 -12.61 34.00 0.61
N ASP A 23 -11.39 34.19 0.09
CA ASP A 23 -11.11 35.24 -0.89
C ASP A 23 -11.83 34.99 -2.22
N LEU A 24 -11.85 33.74 -2.71
CA LEU A 24 -12.55 33.38 -3.94
C LEU A 24 -14.06 33.52 -3.81
N LEU A 25 -14.65 33.07 -2.69
CA LEU A 25 -16.08 33.20 -2.42
C LEU A 25 -16.50 34.67 -2.29
N ARG A 26 -15.64 35.52 -1.72
CA ARG A 26 -15.88 36.96 -1.64
C ARG A 26 -15.87 37.63 -3.01
N LEU A 27 -14.93 37.25 -3.88
CA LEU A 27 -14.79 37.83 -5.22
C LEU A 27 -15.81 37.28 -6.22
N LEU A 28 -16.32 36.07 -6.00
CA LEU A 28 -17.19 35.35 -6.93
C LEU A 28 -18.41 36.16 -7.42
N PRO A 29 -19.15 36.92 -6.59
CA PRO A 29 -20.29 37.71 -7.04
C PRO A 29 -19.89 38.90 -7.93
N GLU A 30 -18.65 39.35 -7.83
CA GLU A 30 -18.09 40.49 -8.60
C GLU A 30 -17.49 40.03 -9.94
N LEU A 31 -17.26 38.72 -10.12
CA LEU A 31 -16.67 38.17 -11.35
C LEU A 31 -17.69 38.15 -12.49
N PRO A 32 -17.28 38.51 -13.73
CA PRO A 32 -18.08 38.28 -14.93
C PRO A 32 -18.44 36.79 -15.10
N PRO A 33 -19.58 36.45 -15.73
CA PRO A 33 -19.99 35.06 -15.96
C PRO A 33 -18.90 34.20 -16.60
N GLU A 34 -18.17 34.74 -17.58
CA GLU A 34 -17.09 34.02 -18.27
C GLU A 34 -15.93 33.63 -17.33
N GLN A 35 -15.64 34.46 -16.32
CA GLN A 35 -14.61 34.18 -15.32
C GLN A 35 -15.11 33.22 -14.24
N GLN A 36 -16.38 33.33 -13.85
CA GLN A 36 -17.04 32.35 -12.99
C GLN A 36 -17.00 30.94 -13.64
N ASP A 37 -17.18 30.83 -14.96
CA ASP A 37 -17.18 29.55 -15.67
C ASP A 37 -15.77 28.96 -15.75
N LYS A 38 -14.76 29.81 -16.01
CA LYS A 38 -13.34 29.42 -15.93
C LYS A 38 -12.99 28.91 -14.54
N LEU A 39 -13.45 29.58 -13.47
CA LEU A 39 -13.22 29.16 -12.10
C LEU A 39 -13.88 27.81 -11.82
N ARG A 40 -15.14 27.63 -12.24
CA ARG A 40 -15.86 26.35 -12.13
C ARG A 40 -15.07 25.22 -12.80
N HIS A 41 -14.68 25.40 -14.05
CA HIS A 41 -13.90 24.40 -14.79
C HIS A 41 -12.54 24.11 -14.13
N PHE A 42 -11.85 25.15 -13.66
CA PHE A 42 -10.59 25.00 -12.94
C PHE A 42 -10.76 24.14 -11.69
N VAL A 43 -11.76 24.45 -10.84
CA VAL A 43 -12.00 23.74 -9.58
C VAL A 43 -12.38 22.28 -9.83
N ILE A 44 -13.25 22.02 -10.80
CA ILE A 44 -13.64 20.65 -11.20
C ILE A 44 -12.42 19.87 -11.69
N ASN A 45 -11.69 20.40 -12.67
CA ASN A 45 -10.55 19.71 -13.29
C ASN A 45 -9.45 19.43 -12.27
N LYS A 46 -9.15 20.39 -11.39
CA LYS A 46 -8.12 20.22 -10.36
C LYS A 46 -8.53 19.19 -9.32
N THR A 47 -9.81 19.16 -8.94
CA THR A 47 -10.36 18.15 -8.02
C THR A 47 -10.27 16.74 -8.61
N GLU A 48 -10.70 16.57 -9.86
CA GLU A 48 -10.63 15.27 -10.56
C GLU A 48 -9.19 14.78 -10.76
N TYR A 49 -8.27 15.69 -11.10
CA TYR A 49 -6.85 15.38 -11.18
C TYR A 49 -6.30 14.83 -9.86
N LEU A 50 -6.62 15.47 -8.73
CA LEU A 50 -6.16 15.04 -7.41
C LEU A 50 -6.78 13.71 -6.96
N LYS A 51 -8.06 13.46 -7.28
CA LYS A 51 -8.69 12.17 -7.04
C LYS A 51 -7.97 11.03 -7.77
N LYS A 52 -7.68 11.22 -9.06
CA LYS A 52 -6.94 10.22 -9.87
C LYS A 52 -5.53 9.98 -9.32
N LEU A 53 -4.86 11.05 -8.89
CA LEU A 53 -3.53 10.95 -8.30
C LEU A 53 -3.55 10.18 -6.97
N ALA A 54 -4.56 10.42 -6.12
CA ALA A 54 -4.72 9.70 -4.85
C ALA A 54 -4.97 8.20 -5.07
N VAL A 55 -5.86 7.84 -6.00
CA VAL A 55 -6.11 6.44 -6.38
C VAL A 55 -4.84 5.77 -6.88
N SER A 56 -4.11 6.41 -7.80
CA SER A 56 -2.86 5.87 -8.34
C SER A 56 -1.77 5.67 -7.27
N GLN A 57 -1.71 6.53 -6.25
CA GLN A 57 -0.77 6.36 -5.14
C GLN A 57 -1.16 5.20 -4.22
N GLU A 58 -2.46 5.02 -3.96
CA GLU A 58 -2.96 3.92 -3.13
C GLU A 58 -2.76 2.57 -3.83
N GLU A 59 -3.08 2.47 -5.13
CA GLU A 59 -2.81 1.28 -5.94
C GLU A 59 -1.32 0.88 -5.89
N LYS A 60 -0.40 1.85 -6.04
CA LYS A 60 1.04 1.61 -5.95
C LYS A 60 1.48 1.15 -4.55
N LYS A 61 0.89 1.69 -3.48
CA LYS A 61 1.18 1.23 -2.12
C LYS A 61 0.74 -0.21 -1.90
N GLN A 62 -0.43 -0.57 -2.41
CA GLN A 62 -0.96 -1.92 -2.33
C GLN A 62 -0.12 -2.91 -3.15
N GLU A 63 0.32 -2.52 -4.35
CA GLU A 63 1.23 -3.31 -5.18
C GLU A 63 2.55 -3.60 -4.46
N VAL A 64 3.19 -2.58 -3.89
CA VAL A 64 4.43 -2.73 -3.12
C VAL A 64 4.22 -3.62 -1.89
N ALA A 65 3.13 -3.41 -1.13
CA ALA A 65 2.80 -4.25 0.01
C ALA A 65 2.58 -5.71 -0.37
N GLY A 66 1.93 -5.97 -1.53
CA GLY A 66 1.75 -7.31 -2.07
C GLY A 66 3.07 -8.02 -2.36
N ILE A 67 4.01 -7.33 -3.00
CA ILE A 67 5.35 -7.86 -3.29
C ILE A 67 6.09 -8.23 -1.99
N PHE A 68 6.05 -7.36 -0.98
CA PHE A 68 6.68 -7.65 0.32
C PHE A 68 6.06 -8.86 1.02
N LEU A 69 4.73 -9.00 1.00
CA LEU A 69 4.05 -10.15 1.60
C LEU A 69 4.44 -11.47 0.94
N ASP A 70 4.56 -11.49 -0.39
CA ASP A 70 4.97 -12.69 -1.11
C ASP A 70 6.44 -13.05 -0.87
N GLN A 71 7.33 -12.06 -0.77
CA GLN A 71 8.72 -12.28 -0.36
C GLN A 71 8.83 -12.86 1.06
N ILE A 72 8.03 -12.38 2.01
CA ILE A 72 8.00 -12.92 3.39
C ILE A 72 7.55 -14.38 3.38
N LYS A 73 6.50 -14.73 2.63
CA LYS A 73 6.04 -16.13 2.50
C LYS A 73 7.11 -17.05 1.92
N ASP A 74 7.84 -16.58 0.90
CA ASP A 74 8.91 -17.35 0.28
C ASP A 74 10.08 -17.59 1.23
N ILE A 75 10.45 -16.59 2.04
CA ILE A 75 11.47 -16.73 3.08
C ILE A 75 11.01 -17.75 4.12
N GLN A 76 9.79 -17.61 4.64
CA GLN A 76 9.24 -18.55 5.63
C GLN A 76 9.20 -19.99 5.12
N LYS A 77 8.84 -20.19 3.85
CA LYS A 77 8.84 -21.52 3.20
C LYS A 77 10.26 -22.09 3.10
N LYS A 78 11.24 -21.28 2.70
CA LYS A 78 12.66 -21.69 2.62
C LYS A 78 13.21 -22.04 3.99
N GLU A 79 12.94 -21.22 5.00
CA GLU A 79 13.36 -21.48 6.39
C GLU A 79 12.73 -22.75 6.94
N THR A 80 11.43 -22.95 6.76
CA THR A 80 10.72 -24.17 7.19
C THR A 80 11.32 -25.42 6.52
N THR A 81 11.63 -25.31 5.22
CA THR A 81 12.28 -26.41 4.47
C THR A 81 13.69 -26.68 5.01
N HIS A 82 14.44 -25.63 5.35
CA HIS A 82 15.79 -25.75 5.89
C HIS A 82 15.79 -26.40 7.28
N ILE A 83 14.92 -25.94 8.19
CA ILE A 83 14.75 -26.51 9.53
C ILE A 83 14.36 -27.99 9.43
N ARG A 84 13.44 -28.34 8.52
CA ARG A 84 13.04 -29.73 8.29
C ARG A 84 14.22 -30.60 7.86
N LYS A 85 15.05 -30.12 6.91
CA LYS A 85 16.25 -30.84 6.46
C LYS A 85 17.24 -31.08 7.60
N ILE A 86 17.50 -30.06 8.43
CA ILE A 86 18.38 -30.18 9.60
C ILE A 86 17.82 -31.23 10.57
N SER A 87 16.52 -31.21 10.84
CA SER A 87 15.87 -32.19 11.73
C SER A 87 15.97 -33.62 11.18
N GLU A 88 15.71 -33.82 9.90
CA GLU A 88 15.81 -35.14 9.24
C GLU A 88 17.26 -35.68 9.22
N GLU A 89 18.25 -34.80 9.07
CA GLU A 89 19.66 -35.17 9.13
C GLU A 89 20.12 -35.50 10.56
N SER A 90 19.64 -34.74 11.54
CA SER A 90 19.90 -35.00 12.96
C SER A 90 19.33 -36.35 13.40
N ASN A 91 18.10 -36.68 12.98
CA ASN A 91 17.47 -37.96 13.28
C ASN A 91 18.25 -39.13 12.66
N ARG A 92 18.61 -39.04 11.38
CA ARG A 92 19.44 -40.06 10.70
C ARG A 92 20.79 -40.28 11.39
N LYS A 93 21.42 -39.21 11.87
CA LYS A 93 22.69 -39.29 12.60
C LYS A 93 22.52 -40.00 13.96
N LYS A 94 21.41 -39.77 14.66
CA LYS A 94 21.08 -40.46 15.92
C LYS A 94 20.87 -41.95 15.69
N GLU A 95 20.07 -42.32 14.68
CA GLU A 95 19.82 -43.72 14.32
C GLU A 95 21.11 -44.47 13.98
N ASN A 96 22.02 -43.84 13.20
CA ASN A 96 23.32 -44.44 12.88
C ASN A 96 24.21 -44.64 14.11
N LEU A 97 24.17 -43.72 15.08
CA LEU A 97 24.93 -43.86 16.33
C LEU A 97 24.39 -45.02 17.17
N GLU A 98 23.06 -45.15 17.29
CA GLU A 98 22.41 -46.24 18.01
C GLU A 98 22.70 -47.61 17.36
N LEU A 99 22.64 -47.69 16.02
CA LEU A 99 23.02 -48.90 15.28
C LEU A 99 24.48 -49.29 15.51
N ASN A 100 25.40 -48.33 15.50
CA ASN A 100 26.81 -48.58 15.68
C ASN A 100 27.14 -49.02 17.13
N ASP A 101 26.44 -48.46 18.11
CA ASP A 101 26.55 -48.87 19.51
C ASP A 101 26.05 -50.31 19.70
N LEU A 102 24.91 -50.66 19.11
CA LEU A 102 24.37 -52.04 19.13
C LEU A 102 25.31 -53.06 18.46
N LEU A 103 25.90 -52.70 17.31
CA LEU A 103 26.88 -53.56 16.62
C LEU A 103 28.14 -53.75 17.47
N SER A 104 28.63 -52.68 18.10
CA SER A 104 29.81 -52.74 18.98
C SER A 104 29.58 -53.61 20.22
N GLN A 105 28.37 -53.60 20.78
CA GLN A 105 27.98 -54.46 21.90
C GLN A 105 27.84 -55.92 21.49
N ALA A 106 27.35 -56.19 20.27
CA ALA A 106 27.24 -57.54 19.73
C ALA A 106 28.61 -58.19 19.44
N ASP A 107 29.59 -57.42 18.97
CA ASP A 107 30.95 -57.91 18.71
C ASP A 107 31.75 -58.24 20.00
N GLN A 108 31.28 -57.82 21.17
CA GLN A 108 31.91 -58.08 22.47
C GLN A 108 31.37 -59.33 23.19
N LEU A 109 30.40 -60.03 22.61
CA LEU A 109 29.77 -61.27 23.13
C LEU A 109 30.25 -62.51 22.36
#